data_AF-A0A946EXK9-F1
#
_entry.id   AF-A0A946EXK9-F1
#
_cell.length_a   1.000
_cell.length_b   1.000
_cell.length_c   1.000
_cell.angle_alpha   90.00
_cell.angle_beta   90.00
_cell.angle_gamma   90.00
#
_symmetry.space_group_name_H-M   'P 1'
#
loop_
_entity.id
_entity.type
_entity.pdbx_description
1 polymer ?
#
loop_
_entity_poly.entity_id
_entity_poly.type
_entity_poly.pdbx_seq_one_letter_code
_entity_poly.pdbx_strand_id
1 'polypeptide(L)' 'MKRQFIGVGVGIGTSIGITIGSVVGSIKGDVGFWILMGVAFGPSFGVIAAIIYGNLKNED' A
#
# COMPACT_ATOMS: atom_id res chain seq x y z
N MET A 1 -8.89 16.58 10.36
CA MET A 1 -8.46 16.11 9.02
C MET A 1 -7.49 14.91 9.01
N LYS A 2 -6.92 14.44 10.14
CA LYS A 2 -5.89 13.35 10.13
C LYS A 2 -6.38 11.97 9.67
N ARG A 3 -7.65 11.61 9.89
CA ARG A 3 -8.19 10.27 9.54
C ARG A 3 -8.37 10.03 8.04
N GLN A 4 -8.61 11.09 7.25
CA GLN A 4 -8.89 10.97 5.82
C GLN A 4 -7.64 10.55 5.03
N PHE A 5 -6.46 11.07 5.40
CA PHE A 5 -5.19 10.71 4.76
C PHE A 5 -4.79 9.25 5.00
N ILE A 6 -5.13 8.69 6.15
CA ILE A 6 -4.86 7.28 6.45
C ILE A 6 -5.67 6.36 5.53
N GLY A 7 -6.96 6.67 5.30
CA GLY A 7 -7.80 5.89 4.38
C GLY A 7 -7.29 5.92 2.94
N VAL A 8 -6.86 7.09 2.47
CA VAL A 8 -6.22 7.24 1.15
C VAL A 8 -4.90 6.47 1.09
N GLY A 9 -4.08 6.55 2.14
CA GLY A 9 -2.84 5.79 2.26
C GLY A 9 -3.07 4.29 2.17
N VAL A 10 -4.03 3.75 2.91
CA VAL A 10 -4.42 2.34 2.86
C VAL A 10 -4.86 1.94 1.45
N GLY A 11 -5.73 2.73 0.81
CA GLY A 11 -6.23 2.44 -0.54
C GLY A 11 -5.11 2.39 -1.59
N ILE A 12 -4.22 3.40 -1.57
CA ILE A 12 -3.06 3.46 -2.47
C ILE A 12 -2.07 2.33 -2.17
N GLY A 13 -1.76 2.08 -0.90
CA GLY A 13 -0.85 1.00 -0.51
C GLY A 13 -1.36 -0.36 -0.95
N THR A 14 -2.67 -0.60 -0.80
CA THR A 14 -3.32 -1.85 -1.23
C THR A 14 -3.26 -2.03 -2.74
N SER A 15 -3.59 -1.00 -3.52
CA SER A 15 -3.58 -1.09 -4.99
C SER A 15 -2.18 -1.32 -5.55
N ILE A 16 -1.17 -0.63 -5.00
CA ILE A 16 0.24 -0.86 -5.35
C ILE A 16 0.67 -2.26 -4.96
N GLY A 17 0.34 -2.71 -3.74
CA GLY A 17 0.66 -4.05 -3.25
C GLY A 17 0.09 -5.14 -4.16
N ILE A 18 -1.18 -5.05 -4.54
CA ILE A 18 -1.83 -5.98 -5.47
C ILE A 18 -1.13 -5.96 -6.83
N THR A 19 -0.79 -4.79 -7.35
CA THR A 19 -0.14 -4.65 -8.66
C THR A 19 1.26 -5.27 -8.66
N ILE A 20 2.05 -5.05 -7.63
CA ILE A 20 3.36 -5.69 -7.49
C ILE A 20 3.19 -7.20 -7.32
N GLY A 21 2.24 -7.61 -6.48
CA GLY A 21 1.91 -9.02 -6.26
C GLY A 21 1.52 -9.75 -7.54
N SER A 22 0.71 -9.12 -8.41
CA SER A 22 0.30 -9.72 -9.68
C SER A 22 1.47 -9.86 -10.66
N VAL A 23 2.37 -8.88 -10.73
CA VAL A 23 3.58 -8.93 -11.57
C VAL A 23 4.56 -9.99 -11.07
N VAL A 24 4.83 -10.03 -9.76
CA VAL A 24 5.76 -11.03 -9.21
C VAL A 24 5.18 -12.43 -9.32
N GLY A 25 3.88 -12.56 -9.08
CA GLY A 25 3.16 -13.82 -9.19
C GLY A 25 3.10 -14.35 -10.63
N SER A 26 3.00 -13.48 -11.65
CA SER A 26 3.02 -13.90 -13.06
C SER A 26 4.38 -14.45 -13.49
N ILE A 27 5.47 -13.94 -12.91
CA ILE A 27 6.84 -14.42 -13.15
C ILE A 27 7.10 -15.74 -12.39
N LYS A 28 6.58 -15.87 -11.17
CA LYS A 28 6.82 -17.04 -10.30
C LYS A 28 5.83 -18.20 -10.51
N GLY A 29 4.74 -17.98 -11.25
CA GLY A 29 3.71 -18.99 -11.50
C GLY A 29 2.67 -19.15 -10.40
N ASP A 30 2.59 -18.21 -9.44
CA ASP A 30 1.61 -18.23 -8.35
C ASP A 30 1.02 -16.83 -8.10
N VAL A 31 0.18 -16.38 -9.03
CA VAL A 31 -0.46 -15.05 -8.98
C VAL A 31 -1.32 -14.89 -7.72
N GLY A 32 -2.04 -15.94 -7.31
CA GLY A 32 -2.93 -15.89 -6.16
C GLY A 32 -2.19 -15.61 -4.86
N PHE A 33 -1.11 -16.37 -4.59
CA PHE A 33 -0.30 -16.17 -3.39
C PHE A 33 0.32 -14.77 -3.34
N TRP A 34 0.92 -14.31 -4.44
CA TRP A 34 1.62 -13.02 -4.45
C TRP A 34 0.67 -11.82 -4.39
N ILE A 35 -0.55 -11.91 -4.96
CA ILE A 35 -1.59 -10.90 -4.74
C ILE A 35 -2.01 -10.85 -3.27
N LEU A 36 -2.20 -12.00 -2.61
CA LEU A 36 -2.55 -12.04 -1.18
C LEU A 36 -1.47 -11.39 -0.32
N MET A 37 -0.19 -11.62 -0.64
CA MET A 37 0.92 -10.91 0.00
C MET A 37 0.83 -9.40 -0.23
N GLY A 38 0.52 -8.98 -1.46
CA GLY A 38 0.25 -7.58 -1.79
C GLY A 38 -0.88 -6.94 -0.96
N VAL A 39 -1.98 -7.66 -0.75
CA VAL A 39 -3.11 -7.22 0.09
C VAL A 39 -2.73 -7.19 1.57
N ALA A 40 -1.93 -8.15 2.04
CA ALA A 40 -1.52 -8.23 3.44
C ALA A 40 -0.54 -7.12 3.83
N PHE A 41 0.45 -6.82 2.98
CA PHE A 41 1.51 -5.86 3.30
C PHE A 41 1.29 -4.46 2.72
N GLY A 42 0.59 -4.34 1.59
CA GLY A 42 0.32 -3.07 0.91
C GLY A 42 -0.28 -1.98 1.81
N PRO A 43 -1.34 -2.26 2.61
CA PRO A 43 -1.91 -1.31 3.54
C PRO A 43 -0.88 -0.73 4.52
N SER A 44 0.00 -1.56 5.07
CA SER A 44 1.02 -1.15 6.04
C SER A 44 1.98 -0.12 5.44
N PHE A 45 2.47 -0.37 4.22
CA PHE A 45 3.30 0.61 3.51
C PHE A 45 2.55 1.90 3.20
N GLY A 46 1.28 1.79 2.80
CA GLY A 46 0.41 2.93 2.54
C GLY A 46 0.15 3.82 3.76
N VAL A 47 -0.03 3.21 4.93
CA VAL A 47 -0.19 3.93 6.21
C VAL A 47 1.09 4.65 6.59
N ILE A 48 2.26 4.00 6.46
CA ILE A 48 3.56 4.62 6.74
C ILE A 48 3.77 5.85 5.86
N ALA A 49 3.52 5.72 4.55
CA ALA A 49 3.62 6.83 3.61
C ALA A 49 2.67 7.99 3.97
N ALA A 50 1.43 7.69 4.36
CA ALA A 50 0.46 8.70 4.77
C ALA A 50 0.86 9.42 6.07
N ILE A 51 1.48 8.73 7.03
CA ILE A 51 2.00 9.34 8.26
C ILE A 51 3.17 10.28 7.93
N ILE A 52 4.13 9.82 7.11
CA ILE A 52 5.28 10.63 6.71
C ILE A 52 4.81 11.89 5.96
N TYR A 53 3.95 11.73 4.96
CA TYR A 53 3.39 12.85 4.22
C TYR A 53 2.58 13.80 5.12
N GLY A 54 1.82 13.24 6.05
CA GLY A 54 1.10 14.00 7.05
C GLY A 54 2.03 14.86 7.89
N ASN A 55 3.14 14.31 8.40
CA ASN A 55 4.10 15.05 9.20
C ASN A 55 4.79 16.16 8.41
N LEU A 56 5.27 15.89 7.19
CA LEU A 56 5.90 16.90 6.33
C LEU A 56 4.96 18.10 6.09
N LYS A 57 3.68 17.83 5.83
CA LYS A 57 2.69 18.89 5.61
C LYS A 57 2.40 19.75 6.86
N ASN A 58 2.72 19.27 8.06
CA ASN A 58 2.58 20.08 9.29
C ASN A 58 3.84 20.91 9.60
N GLU A 59 4.93 20.74 8.85
CA GLU A 59 6.18 21.51 9.01
C GLU A 59 6.27 22.71 8.04
N ASP A 60 5.37 22.79 7.05
CA ASP A 60 5.15 23.95 6.16
C ASP A 60 4.08 24.90 6.73
#